data_AF-A0A556N2Z4-F1
#
_entry.id   AF-A0A556N2Z4-F1
#
_cell.length_a   1.000
_cell.length_b   1.000
_cell.length_c   1.000
_cell.angle_alpha   90.00
_cell.angle_beta   90.00
_cell.angle_gamma   90.00
#
_symmetry.space_group_name_H-M   'P 1'
#
loop_
_entity.id
_entity.type
_entity.pdbx_description
1 polymer ?
#
loop_
_entity_poly.entity_id
_entity_poly.type
_entity_poly.pdbx_seq_one_letter_code
_entity_poly.pdbx_strand_id
1 'polypeptide(L)'
;MRVLKLAFLLFLLFAPYSCKKDSDRRINKFHRQEVGKSAHDILSDKDYRSITIEIMYMTGFKPTDQAINNLKELIAGVCNKPDGIKMVLKEIPAQGKSTYSISDVKIIEDQNRKEFTYKKDLATCFIFLDGASGEDQGSSMVLGQAYFNTSMVIYEKSLKDHSGGLGEPELYKLESTVINHEFGHILGLVNLGSAMYNSHQDTAHGAHCDNSDCLMYWEVETGSIFDNLIGSVPIPTFDQNCLKDLLENGGK
;
A
#
# COMPACT_ATOMS: atom_id res chain seq x y z
N MET A 1 42.81 -56.96 33.40
CA MET A 1 41.82 -57.05 32.30
C MET A 1 41.11 -55.70 32.18
N ARG A 2 41.26 -55.04 31.03
CA ARG A 2 40.75 -53.70 30.73
C ARG A 2 39.28 -53.78 30.31
N VAL A 3 38.43 -52.88 30.79
CA VAL A 3 37.17 -52.56 30.11
C VAL A 3 37.02 -51.05 30.06
N LEU A 4 37.35 -50.48 28.91
CA LEU A 4 37.22 -49.06 28.57
C LEU A 4 35.75 -48.84 28.16
N LYS A 5 34.95 -48.14 28.98
CA LYS A 5 33.59 -47.72 28.57
C LYS A 5 33.69 -46.39 27.83
N LEU A 6 33.59 -46.48 26.51
CA LEU A 6 33.51 -45.35 25.60
C LEU A 6 32.10 -44.72 25.72
N ALA A 7 32.00 -43.57 26.40
CA ALA A 7 30.78 -42.78 26.40
C ALA A 7 30.76 -41.88 25.16
N PHE A 8 29.99 -42.27 24.15
CA PHE A 8 29.76 -41.49 22.94
C PHE A 8 28.72 -40.41 23.26
N LEU A 9 29.16 -39.19 23.55
CA LEU A 9 28.27 -38.05 23.74
C LEU A 9 27.82 -37.56 22.34
N LEU A 10 26.58 -37.88 21.99
CA LEU A 10 25.95 -37.49 20.73
C LEU A 10 25.74 -35.96 20.73
N PHE A 11 26.53 -35.24 19.93
CA PHE A 11 26.37 -33.81 19.72
C PHE A 11 25.18 -33.58 18.76
N LEU A 12 23.99 -33.33 19.31
CA LEU A 12 22.80 -32.93 18.56
C LEU A 12 22.97 -31.50 18.04
N LEU A 13 23.49 -31.38 16.82
CA LEU A 13 23.45 -30.15 16.03
C LEU A 13 21.99 -29.87 15.64
N PHE A 14 21.29 -29.06 16.44
CA PHE A 14 20.08 -28.39 15.98
C PHE A 14 20.49 -27.34 14.93
N ALA A 15 20.14 -27.58 13.68
CA ALA A 15 20.31 -26.62 12.59
C ALA A 15 18.96 -25.93 12.25
N PRO A 16 18.67 -24.71 12.77
CA PRO A 16 17.46 -23.99 12.42
C PRO A 16 17.70 -23.00 11.26
N TYR A 17 18.08 -23.47 10.07
CA TYR A 17 18.37 -22.56 8.92
C TYR A 17 17.55 -22.80 7.64
N SER A 18 16.63 -23.78 7.62
CA SER A 18 15.84 -24.06 6.41
C SER A 18 14.51 -23.29 6.32
N CYS A 19 13.82 -23.07 7.45
CA CYS A 19 12.46 -22.51 7.44
C CYS A 19 12.38 -21.04 6.97
N LYS A 20 13.40 -20.23 7.31
CA LYS A 20 13.47 -18.81 6.92
C LYS A 20 13.64 -18.61 5.41
N LYS A 21 14.43 -19.45 4.75
CA LYS A 21 14.61 -19.35 3.29
C LYS A 21 13.33 -19.65 2.53
N ASP A 22 12.53 -20.61 3.01
CA ASP A 22 11.25 -20.96 2.40
C ASP A 22 10.16 -19.91 2.66
N SER A 23 10.18 -19.20 3.80
CA SER A 23 9.31 -18.03 4.01
C SER A 23 9.70 -16.88 3.09
N ASP A 24 10.98 -16.54 3.02
CA ASP A 24 11.45 -15.39 2.22
C ASP A 24 11.16 -15.60 0.73
N ARG A 25 11.36 -16.82 0.22
CA ARG A 25 10.99 -17.17 -1.16
C ARG A 25 9.50 -17.02 -1.43
N ARG A 26 8.64 -17.39 -0.46
CA ARG A 26 7.18 -17.23 -0.60
C ARG A 26 6.78 -15.77 -0.55
N ILE A 27 7.32 -15.00 0.39
CA ILE A 27 7.07 -13.56 0.48
C ILE A 27 7.45 -12.87 -0.82
N ASN A 28 8.66 -13.13 -1.34
CA ASN A 28 9.08 -12.55 -2.61
C ASN A 28 8.15 -12.94 -3.76
N LYS A 29 7.72 -14.21 -3.79
CA LYS A 29 6.82 -14.71 -4.84
C LYS A 29 5.43 -14.10 -4.75
N PHE A 30 4.86 -13.80 -3.59
CA PHE A 30 3.46 -13.37 -3.47
C PHE A 30 3.27 -11.87 -3.18
N HIS A 31 4.28 -11.22 -2.60
CA HIS A 31 4.14 -9.88 -2.02
C HIS A 31 5.19 -8.88 -2.47
N ARG A 32 6.21 -9.31 -3.23
CA ARG A 32 7.25 -8.43 -3.78
C ARG A 32 7.35 -8.55 -5.30
N GLN A 33 6.19 -8.63 -5.96
CA GLN A 33 6.10 -8.53 -7.41
C GLN A 33 5.92 -7.06 -7.83
N GLU A 34 5.92 -6.82 -9.14
CA GLU A 34 5.65 -5.49 -9.72
C GLU A 34 4.28 -4.93 -9.28
N VAL A 35 4.17 -3.61 -9.17
CA VAL A 35 2.92 -2.93 -8.81
C VAL A 35 1.79 -3.34 -9.76
N GLY A 36 0.57 -3.47 -9.24
CA GLY A 36 -0.59 -3.91 -10.02
C GLY A 36 -0.63 -5.41 -10.34
N LYS A 37 0.44 -6.17 -10.11
CA LYS A 37 0.50 -7.59 -10.51
C LYS A 37 -0.54 -8.49 -9.84
N SER A 38 -1.03 -8.11 -8.67
CA SER A 38 -2.08 -8.83 -7.93
C SER A 38 -3.47 -8.22 -8.09
N ALA A 39 -3.67 -7.29 -9.04
CA ALA A 39 -4.93 -6.60 -9.25
C ALA A 39 -6.13 -7.56 -9.37
N HIS A 40 -6.05 -8.57 -10.24
CA HIS A 40 -7.12 -9.55 -10.40
C HIS A 40 -7.44 -10.32 -9.10
N ASP A 41 -6.41 -10.69 -8.34
CA ASP A 41 -6.55 -11.41 -7.07
C ASP A 41 -7.21 -10.53 -5.99
N ILE A 42 -6.91 -9.22 -6.01
CA ILE A 42 -7.50 -8.22 -5.10
C ILE A 42 -8.94 -7.90 -5.49
N LEU A 43 -9.24 -7.80 -6.78
CA LEU A 43 -10.55 -7.43 -7.30
C LEU A 43 -11.55 -8.58 -7.27
N SER A 44 -11.16 -9.80 -7.66
CA SER A 44 -12.08 -10.95 -7.81
C SER A 44 -12.19 -11.83 -6.57
N ASP A 45 -13.24 -12.64 -6.44
CA ASP A 45 -13.40 -13.63 -5.36
C ASP A 45 -12.91 -15.04 -5.73
N LYS A 46 -12.20 -15.17 -6.85
CA LYS A 46 -11.82 -16.46 -7.46
C LYS A 46 -10.94 -17.31 -6.55
N ASP A 47 -9.82 -16.73 -6.09
CA ASP A 47 -8.84 -17.40 -5.25
C ASP A 47 -8.88 -16.87 -3.80
N TYR A 48 -9.15 -15.57 -3.63
CA TYR A 48 -9.21 -14.90 -2.34
C TYR A 48 -10.56 -14.23 -2.12
N ARG A 49 -11.26 -14.68 -1.09
CA ARG A 49 -12.62 -14.24 -0.77
C ARG A 49 -12.67 -13.17 0.32
N SER A 50 -11.58 -12.97 1.04
CA SER A 50 -11.38 -11.85 1.97
C SER A 50 -10.08 -11.13 1.67
N ILE A 51 -9.99 -9.90 2.17
CA ILE A 51 -8.77 -9.11 2.12
C ILE A 51 -8.45 -8.51 3.50
N THR A 52 -7.21 -8.63 3.91
CA THR A 52 -6.65 -7.98 5.09
C THR A 52 -5.74 -6.82 4.65
N ILE A 53 -6.02 -5.63 5.14
CA ILE A 53 -5.18 -4.45 4.99
C ILE A 53 -4.42 -4.24 6.30
N GLU A 54 -3.12 -4.54 6.33
CA GLU A 54 -2.25 -4.18 7.44
C GLU A 54 -1.81 -2.73 7.29
N ILE A 55 -2.32 -1.87 8.17
CA ILE A 55 -1.95 -0.46 8.28
C ILE A 55 -0.90 -0.36 9.38
N MET A 56 0.37 -0.31 8.98
CA MET A 56 1.48 0.01 9.88
C MET A 56 1.68 1.52 9.92
N TYR A 57 1.74 2.11 11.10
CA TYR A 57 1.94 3.54 11.26
C TYR A 57 2.93 3.85 12.36
N MET A 58 3.77 4.87 12.13
CA MET A 58 4.69 5.34 13.16
C MET A 58 3.94 6.06 14.28
N THR A 59 4.45 5.99 15.51
CA THR A 59 3.85 6.67 16.68
C THR A 59 3.55 8.14 16.39
N GLY A 60 2.27 8.54 16.53
CA GLY A 60 1.80 9.90 16.22
C GLY A 60 1.36 10.13 14.76
N PHE A 61 1.57 9.15 13.88
CA PHE A 61 1.28 9.20 12.44
C PHE A 61 0.24 8.13 12.03
N LYS A 62 -0.67 7.79 12.94
CA LYS A 62 -1.88 7.03 12.59
C LYS A 62 -2.72 7.86 11.61
N PRO A 63 -3.16 7.30 10.47
CA PRO A 63 -4.12 7.99 9.60
C PRO A 63 -5.45 8.17 10.33
N THR A 64 -6.24 9.17 9.92
CA THR A 64 -7.55 9.39 10.53
C THR A 64 -8.49 8.21 10.33
N ASP A 65 -9.36 7.98 11.31
CA ASP A 65 -10.37 6.91 11.22
C ASP A 65 -11.31 7.12 10.01
N GLN A 66 -11.52 8.38 9.61
CA GLN A 66 -12.32 8.71 8.42
C GLN A 66 -11.63 8.28 7.13
N ALA A 67 -10.32 8.50 6.97
CA ALA A 67 -9.58 8.01 5.81
C ALA A 67 -9.53 6.47 5.74
N ILE A 68 -9.38 5.79 6.88
CA ILE A 68 -9.46 4.32 6.97
C ILE A 68 -10.84 3.83 6.52
N ASN A 69 -11.92 4.49 6.95
CA ASN A 69 -13.27 4.13 6.55
C ASN A 69 -13.51 4.38 5.05
N ASN A 70 -13.04 5.50 4.52
CA ASN A 70 -13.15 5.82 3.09
C ASN A 70 -12.41 4.79 2.21
N LEU A 71 -11.22 4.35 2.61
CA LEU A 71 -10.51 3.26 1.95
C LEU A 71 -11.32 1.96 2.00
N LYS A 72 -11.89 1.62 3.16
CA LYS A 72 -12.71 0.41 3.30
C LYS A 72 -13.96 0.46 2.41
N GLU A 73 -14.59 1.62 2.29
CA GLU A 73 -15.73 1.85 1.38
C GLU A 73 -15.31 1.72 -0.09
N LEU A 74 -14.15 2.28 -0.47
CA LEU A 74 -13.60 2.09 -1.81
C LEU A 74 -13.40 0.61 -2.14
N ILE A 75 -12.71 -0.13 -1.27
CA ILE A 75 -12.49 -1.58 -1.45
C ILE A 75 -13.82 -2.32 -1.57
N ALA A 76 -14.81 -2.00 -0.73
CA ALA A 76 -16.12 -2.62 -0.78
C ALA A 76 -16.88 -2.29 -2.09
N GLY A 77 -16.66 -1.09 -2.63
CA GLY A 77 -17.24 -0.59 -3.86
C GLY A 77 -16.68 -1.26 -5.11
N VAL A 78 -15.37 -1.54 -5.16
CA VAL A 78 -14.71 -2.03 -6.39
C VAL A 78 -14.29 -3.50 -6.35
N CYS A 79 -14.19 -4.13 -5.16
CA CYS A 79 -13.74 -5.51 -5.01
C CYS A 79 -14.87 -6.49 -4.65
N ASN A 80 -14.79 -7.71 -5.18
CA ASN A 80 -15.58 -8.87 -4.81
C ASN A 80 -14.88 -9.65 -3.69
N LYS A 81 -15.23 -9.34 -2.43
CA LYS A 81 -14.68 -10.00 -1.22
C LYS A 81 -15.80 -10.47 -0.29
N PRO A 82 -16.52 -11.58 -0.63
CA PRO A 82 -17.71 -12.02 0.09
C PRO A 82 -17.45 -12.45 1.54
N ASP A 83 -16.22 -12.82 1.88
CA ASP A 83 -15.84 -13.21 3.23
C ASP A 83 -15.31 -12.00 4.06
N GLY A 84 -15.29 -10.79 3.46
CA GLY A 84 -15.12 -9.52 4.16
C GLY A 84 -13.78 -8.80 3.95
N ILE A 85 -13.72 -7.57 4.47
CA ILE A 85 -12.55 -6.68 4.47
C ILE A 85 -12.14 -6.45 5.92
N LYS A 86 -10.89 -6.80 6.26
CA LYS A 86 -10.31 -6.64 7.58
C LYS A 86 -9.26 -5.54 7.58
N MET A 87 -9.42 -4.54 8.45
CA MET A 87 -8.41 -3.50 8.68
C MET A 87 -7.63 -3.87 9.95
N VAL A 88 -6.32 -4.08 9.83
CA VAL A 88 -5.43 -4.38 10.97
C VAL A 88 -4.51 -3.20 11.18
N LEU A 89 -4.67 -2.52 12.32
CA LEU A 89 -3.85 -1.37 12.68
C LEU A 89 -2.69 -1.81 13.56
N LYS A 90 -1.49 -1.37 13.21
CA LYS A 90 -0.27 -1.66 13.97
C LYS A 90 0.60 -0.41 14.12
N GLU A 91 0.77 0.03 15.36
CA GLU A 91 1.75 1.05 15.66
C GLU A 91 3.18 0.47 15.63
N ILE A 92 4.11 1.21 15.03
CA ILE A 92 5.54 0.94 15.04
C ILE A 92 6.29 2.17 15.59
N PRO A 93 7.50 2.00 16.18
CA PRO A 93 8.25 3.14 16.70
C PRO A 93 8.57 4.16 15.61
N ALA A 94 8.34 5.44 15.90
CA ALA A 94 8.87 6.57 15.14
C ALA A 94 10.41 6.51 15.10
N GLN A 95 11.02 6.89 13.98
CA GLN A 95 12.48 6.93 13.84
C GLN A 95 13.02 8.37 13.79
N GLY A 96 12.14 9.37 13.66
CA GLY A 96 12.51 10.79 13.66
C GLY A 96 13.40 11.17 12.47
N LYS A 97 13.34 10.42 11.37
CA LYS A 97 14.12 10.69 10.17
C LYS A 97 13.45 11.82 9.38
N SER A 98 14.24 12.74 8.84
CA SER A 98 13.71 13.85 8.03
C SER A 98 13.08 13.34 6.73
N THR A 99 13.71 12.37 6.08
CA THR A 99 13.27 11.83 4.79
C THR A 99 13.48 10.32 4.71
N TYR A 100 12.62 9.62 3.97
CA TYR A 100 12.70 8.18 3.76
C TYR A 100 12.84 7.85 2.27
N SER A 101 13.82 7.01 1.94
CA SER A 101 13.90 6.37 0.63
C SER A 101 13.05 5.11 0.60
N ILE A 102 12.64 4.66 -0.58
CA ILE A 102 11.94 3.36 -0.75
C ILE A 102 12.76 2.17 -0.24
N SER A 103 14.09 2.27 -0.23
CA SER A 103 14.94 1.26 0.40
C SER A 103 14.74 1.21 1.91
N ASP A 104 14.60 2.37 2.57
CA ASP A 104 14.26 2.43 4.00
C ASP A 104 12.87 1.83 4.25
N VAL A 105 11.88 2.17 3.42
CA VAL A 105 10.51 1.66 3.52
C VAL A 105 10.48 0.13 3.44
N LYS A 106 11.21 -0.46 2.48
CA LYS A 106 11.32 -1.91 2.33
C LYS A 106 11.97 -2.56 3.55
N ILE A 107 12.97 -1.92 4.16
CA ILE A 107 13.58 -2.41 5.41
C ILE A 107 12.58 -2.37 6.57
N ILE A 108 11.79 -1.29 6.67
CA ILE A 108 10.74 -1.14 7.69
C ILE A 108 9.68 -2.24 7.51
N GLU A 109 9.23 -2.48 6.28
CA GLU A 109 8.29 -3.56 5.97
C GLU A 109 8.84 -4.92 6.41
N ASP A 110 10.08 -5.24 6.03
CA ASP A 110 10.73 -6.53 6.31
C ASP A 110 10.84 -6.82 7.81
N GLN A 111 11.05 -5.78 8.62
CA GLN A 111 11.16 -5.88 10.06
C GLN A 111 9.79 -5.99 10.75
N ASN A 112 8.77 -5.31 10.20
CA ASN A 112 7.54 -5.06 10.92
C ASN A 112 6.32 -5.79 10.38
N ARG A 113 6.20 -6.06 9.08
CA ARG A 113 5.01 -6.69 8.48
C ARG A 113 4.66 -8.00 9.18
N LYS A 114 3.38 -8.20 9.49
CA LYS A 114 2.86 -9.41 10.14
C LYS A 114 1.79 -10.13 9.33
N GLU A 115 1.05 -9.43 8.51
CA GLU A 115 -0.02 -10.00 7.70
C GLU A 115 0.51 -10.39 6.31
N PHE A 116 0.37 -11.67 5.99
CA PHE A 116 0.76 -12.25 4.71
C PHE A 116 -0.38 -13.14 4.21
N THR A 117 -0.53 -13.23 2.88
CA THR A 117 -1.60 -13.98 2.24
C THR A 117 -1.60 -15.42 2.73
N TYR A 118 -2.76 -15.89 3.19
CA TYR A 118 -2.91 -17.23 3.72
C TYR A 118 -4.28 -17.82 3.36
N LYS A 119 -4.26 -19.01 2.76
CA LYS A 119 -5.46 -19.69 2.25
C LYS A 119 -6.25 -18.74 1.31
N LYS A 120 -7.43 -18.31 1.73
CA LYS A 120 -8.37 -17.49 0.95
C LYS A 120 -8.37 -16.01 1.36
N ASP A 121 -7.45 -15.62 2.23
CA ASP A 121 -7.28 -14.23 2.66
C ASP A 121 -6.04 -13.65 2.00
N LEU A 122 -6.22 -12.61 1.19
CA LEU A 122 -5.13 -11.84 0.59
C LEU A 122 -4.72 -10.73 1.55
N ALA A 123 -3.42 -10.55 1.79
CA ALA A 123 -2.91 -9.50 2.67
C ALA A 123 -2.15 -8.41 1.90
N THR A 124 -2.46 -7.15 2.20
CA THR A 124 -1.68 -5.97 1.77
C THR A 124 -1.08 -5.23 2.96
N CYS A 125 -0.06 -4.41 2.72
CA CYS A 125 0.73 -3.73 3.73
C CYS A 125 0.92 -2.25 3.39
N PHE A 126 0.29 -1.36 4.16
CA PHE A 126 0.32 0.09 3.97
C PHE A 126 1.09 0.72 5.12
N ILE A 127 2.10 1.54 4.82
CA ILE A 127 3.03 2.10 5.81
C ILE A 127 2.89 3.61 5.88
N PHE A 128 2.64 4.16 7.07
CA PHE A 128 2.51 5.60 7.33
C PHE A 128 3.71 6.10 8.12
N LEU A 129 4.47 7.02 7.52
CA LEU A 129 5.80 7.44 8.01
C LEU A 129 5.80 8.81 8.71
N ASP A 130 6.75 8.98 9.63
CA ASP A 130 7.00 10.21 10.39
C ASP A 130 7.97 11.19 9.68
N GLY A 131 8.21 11.02 8.38
CA GLY A 131 9.15 11.80 7.58
C GLY A 131 8.68 11.94 6.13
N ALA A 132 9.28 12.89 5.41
CA ALA A 132 8.95 13.16 4.01
C ALA A 132 9.61 12.14 3.06
N SER A 133 9.32 12.24 1.75
CA SER A 133 9.99 11.42 0.76
C SER A 133 11.43 11.86 0.56
N GLY A 134 12.34 10.91 0.36
CA GLY A 134 13.69 11.18 -0.11
C GLY A 134 13.76 11.63 -1.56
N GLU A 135 12.64 11.56 -2.30
CA GLU A 135 12.52 11.92 -3.72
C GLU A 135 11.95 13.33 -3.93
N ASP A 136 11.62 14.05 -2.86
CA ASP A 136 11.16 15.45 -2.94
C ASP A 136 12.20 16.33 -3.65
N GLN A 137 11.75 17.20 -4.56
CA GLN A 137 12.59 18.08 -5.36
C GLN A 137 12.04 19.50 -5.40
N GLY A 138 12.66 20.41 -4.65
CA GLY A 138 12.22 21.81 -4.58
C GLY A 138 10.81 21.91 -4.02
N SER A 139 9.86 22.38 -4.83
CA SER A 139 8.43 22.43 -4.48
C SER A 139 7.66 21.17 -4.89
N SER A 140 8.29 20.22 -5.58
CA SER A 140 7.69 18.93 -5.91
C SER A 140 7.82 17.98 -4.73
N MET A 141 6.71 17.37 -4.33
CA MET A 141 6.63 16.44 -3.21
C MET A 141 6.11 15.10 -3.70
N VAL A 142 6.52 14.02 -3.04
CA VAL A 142 5.92 12.68 -3.21
C VAL A 142 5.15 12.36 -1.92
N LEU A 143 3.83 12.23 -2.02
CA LEU A 143 2.94 12.07 -0.86
C LEU A 143 2.62 10.61 -0.53
N GLY A 144 2.69 9.74 -1.54
CA GLY A 144 2.54 8.30 -1.42
C GLY A 144 3.38 7.59 -2.47
N GLN A 145 3.51 6.26 -2.35
CA GLN A 145 4.00 5.43 -3.44
C GLN A 145 3.63 3.96 -3.25
N ALA A 146 3.05 3.33 -4.27
CA ALA A 146 3.01 1.88 -4.42
C ALA A 146 4.37 1.35 -4.91
N TYR A 147 4.98 0.42 -4.17
CA TYR A 147 6.34 -0.07 -4.48
C TYR A 147 6.45 -1.59 -4.64
N PHE A 148 5.38 -2.34 -4.31
CA PHE A 148 5.18 -3.75 -4.66
C PHE A 148 3.71 -4.02 -4.94
N ASN A 149 3.40 -5.17 -5.56
CA ASN A 149 2.03 -5.63 -5.84
C ASN A 149 1.05 -5.63 -4.65
N THR A 150 1.54 -5.61 -3.41
CA THR A 150 0.71 -5.58 -2.20
C THR A 150 1.19 -4.59 -1.15
N SER A 151 2.10 -3.67 -1.51
CA SER A 151 2.71 -2.75 -0.55
C SER A 151 2.82 -1.33 -1.08
N MET A 152 2.41 -0.38 -0.25
CA MET A 152 2.46 1.05 -0.51
C MET A 152 2.85 1.81 0.76
N VAL A 153 3.36 3.02 0.58
CA VAL A 153 3.75 3.95 1.63
C VAL A 153 3.00 5.26 1.49
N ILE A 154 2.72 5.90 2.63
CA ILE A 154 2.18 7.25 2.74
C ILE A 154 3.14 8.05 3.61
N TYR A 155 3.61 9.18 3.09
CA TYR A 155 4.48 10.10 3.83
C TYR A 155 3.64 11.00 4.73
N GLU A 156 3.00 10.38 5.73
CA GLU A 156 1.97 10.97 6.59
C GLU A 156 2.41 12.27 7.25
N LYS A 157 3.70 12.43 7.57
CA LYS A 157 4.23 13.72 8.02
C LYS A 157 3.98 14.85 7.02
N SER A 158 4.23 14.62 5.73
CA SER A 158 4.01 15.62 4.70
C SER A 158 2.54 16.01 4.60
N LEU A 159 1.62 15.05 4.75
CA LEU A 159 0.18 15.31 4.73
C LEU A 159 -0.24 16.16 5.94
N LYS A 160 0.23 15.81 7.13
CA LYS A 160 -0.05 16.57 8.37
C LYS A 160 0.54 17.98 8.37
N ASP A 161 1.73 18.15 7.80
CA ASP A 161 2.40 19.45 7.72
C ASP A 161 1.69 20.43 6.76
N HIS A 162 0.80 19.94 5.87
CA HIS A 162 0.07 20.71 4.86
C HIS A 162 -1.46 20.56 4.98
N SER A 163 -1.96 20.27 6.18
CA SER A 163 -3.39 20.14 6.42
C SER A 163 -3.81 20.63 7.81
N GLY A 164 -5.09 21.02 7.93
CA GLY A 164 -5.69 21.47 9.18
C GLY A 164 -5.38 22.91 9.59
N GLY A 165 -4.53 23.62 8.85
CA GLY A 165 -4.30 25.06 8.97
C GLY A 165 -5.34 25.94 8.26
N LEU A 166 -5.20 27.26 8.45
CA LEU A 166 -6.05 28.24 7.75
C LEU A 166 -5.69 28.27 6.27
N GLY A 167 -6.64 27.93 5.40
CA GLY A 167 -6.41 27.86 3.96
C GLY A 167 -5.80 26.53 3.50
N GLU A 168 -5.78 25.52 4.35
CA GLU A 168 -5.32 24.17 4.02
C GLU A 168 -6.49 23.18 3.95
N PRO A 169 -6.34 22.05 3.24
CA PRO A 169 -7.35 21.00 3.25
C PRO A 169 -7.50 20.35 4.62
N GLU A 170 -8.65 19.72 4.85
CA GLU A 170 -8.84 18.86 6.01
C GLU A 170 -7.98 17.59 5.86
N LEU A 171 -7.23 17.20 6.90
CA LEU A 171 -6.29 16.08 6.87
C LEU A 171 -6.93 14.80 6.29
N TYR A 172 -8.14 14.46 6.72
CA TYR A 172 -8.81 13.24 6.26
C TYR A 172 -9.07 13.24 4.74
N LYS A 173 -9.32 14.41 4.12
CA LYS A 173 -9.54 14.51 2.67
C LYS A 173 -8.26 14.24 1.92
N LEU A 174 -7.16 14.83 2.40
CA LEU A 174 -5.85 14.65 1.81
C LEU A 174 -5.38 13.20 1.96
N GLU A 175 -5.46 12.63 3.17
CA GLU A 175 -5.20 11.21 3.43
C GLU A 175 -6.04 10.32 2.51
N SER A 176 -7.36 10.52 2.46
CA SER A 176 -8.24 9.68 1.65
C SER A 176 -7.87 9.72 0.16
N THR A 177 -7.51 10.89 -0.34
CA THR A 177 -7.16 11.09 -1.75
C THR A 177 -5.86 10.34 -2.08
N VAL A 178 -4.79 10.57 -1.31
CA VAL A 178 -3.50 9.91 -1.55
C VAL A 178 -3.61 8.40 -1.32
N ILE A 179 -4.21 7.95 -0.23
CA ILE A 179 -4.38 6.52 0.07
C ILE A 179 -5.13 5.80 -1.06
N ASN A 180 -6.23 6.38 -1.52
CA ASN A 180 -7.06 5.74 -2.54
C ASN A 180 -6.40 5.75 -3.93
N HIS A 181 -5.60 6.78 -4.25
CA HIS A 181 -4.80 6.85 -5.47
C HIS A 181 -3.75 5.74 -5.51
N GLU A 182 -2.93 5.63 -4.45
CA GLU A 182 -1.92 4.57 -4.33
C GLU A 182 -2.55 3.18 -4.35
N PHE A 183 -3.70 3.03 -3.71
CA PHE A 183 -4.46 1.78 -3.78
C PHE A 183 -4.94 1.51 -5.21
N GLY A 184 -5.29 2.54 -5.99
CA GLY A 184 -5.57 2.40 -7.42
C GLY A 184 -4.41 1.78 -8.20
N HIS A 185 -3.16 2.19 -7.94
CA HIS A 185 -1.98 1.52 -8.51
C HIS A 185 -1.85 0.07 -8.05
N ILE A 186 -2.13 -0.24 -6.78
CA ILE A 186 -2.19 -1.62 -6.28
C ILE A 186 -3.27 -2.45 -7.00
N LEU A 187 -4.41 -1.83 -7.34
CA LEU A 187 -5.46 -2.40 -8.19
C LEU A 187 -5.09 -2.42 -9.68
N GLY A 188 -3.85 -2.04 -10.02
CA GLY A 188 -3.31 -2.12 -11.37
C GLY A 188 -3.89 -1.10 -12.34
N LEU A 189 -4.55 -0.05 -11.85
CA LEU A 189 -5.12 1.00 -12.68
C LEU A 189 -4.06 1.66 -13.56
N VAL A 190 -4.53 2.11 -14.72
CA VAL A 190 -3.74 2.76 -15.76
C VAL A 190 -2.56 1.89 -16.22
N ASN A 191 -2.90 0.71 -16.76
CA ASN A 191 -1.96 -0.16 -17.48
C ASN A 191 -0.79 -0.73 -16.64
N LEU A 192 -0.95 -0.85 -15.31
CA LEU A 192 0.01 -1.53 -14.42
C LEU A 192 -0.30 -3.01 -14.18
N GLY A 193 -1.56 -3.41 -14.31
CA GLY A 193 -2.01 -4.79 -14.09
C GLY A 193 -3.47 -5.04 -14.43
N SER A 194 -4.27 -3.96 -14.43
CA SER A 194 -5.58 -3.90 -15.08
C SER A 194 -5.37 -3.34 -16.49
N ALA A 195 -5.78 -4.09 -17.51
CA ALA A 195 -5.69 -3.63 -18.88
C ALA A 195 -6.70 -2.50 -19.11
N MET A 196 -6.26 -1.45 -19.81
CA MET A 196 -7.13 -0.36 -20.19
C MET A 196 -8.22 -0.82 -21.15
N TYR A 197 -9.49 -0.59 -20.80
CA TYR A 197 -10.61 -0.85 -21.70
C TYR A 197 -10.63 0.16 -22.85
N ASN A 198 -10.48 1.45 -22.52
CA ASN A 198 -10.24 2.54 -23.45
C ASN A 198 -8.87 3.15 -23.15
N SER A 199 -8.19 3.73 -24.13
CA SER A 199 -6.97 4.50 -23.84
C SER A 199 -7.31 5.74 -23.00
N HIS A 200 -6.74 5.85 -21.82
CA HIS A 200 -6.86 7.01 -20.91
C HIS A 200 -5.56 7.28 -20.12
N GLN A 201 -4.44 6.70 -20.54
CA GLN A 201 -3.15 6.90 -19.89
C GLN A 201 -2.52 8.22 -20.33
N ASP A 202 -2.18 9.07 -19.37
CA ASP A 202 -1.25 10.18 -19.57
C ASP A 202 0.18 9.64 -19.69
N THR A 203 0.61 9.43 -20.93
CA THR A 203 1.94 8.87 -21.20
C THR A 203 3.10 9.78 -20.77
N ALA A 204 2.86 11.08 -20.54
CA ALA A 204 3.88 11.99 -20.03
C ALA A 204 4.10 11.81 -18.52
N HIS A 205 3.08 11.35 -17.79
CA HIS A 205 3.10 11.19 -16.35
C HIS A 205 3.07 9.72 -15.90
N GLY A 206 3.44 8.77 -16.76
CA GLY A 206 3.57 7.37 -16.36
C GLY A 206 2.22 6.66 -16.25
N ALA A 207 1.93 6.03 -15.11
CA ALA A 207 0.72 5.22 -14.90
C ALA A 207 -0.45 6.05 -14.34
N HIS A 208 -0.68 7.23 -14.91
CA HIS A 208 -1.73 8.15 -14.48
C HIS A 208 -2.80 8.36 -15.55
N CYS A 209 -4.01 8.67 -15.11
CA CYS A 209 -5.13 8.95 -16.00
C CYS A 209 -4.95 10.33 -16.67
N ASP A 210 -5.38 10.47 -17.92
CA ASP A 210 -5.36 11.73 -18.68
C ASP A 210 -6.52 12.68 -18.33
N ASN A 211 -7.46 12.22 -17.51
CA ASN A 211 -8.60 12.99 -17.02
C ASN A 211 -8.26 13.69 -15.70
N SER A 212 -8.26 15.03 -15.70
CA SER A 212 -7.96 15.86 -14.52
C SER A 212 -8.94 15.70 -13.35
N ASP A 213 -10.17 15.22 -13.63
CA ASP A 213 -11.19 15.00 -12.60
C ASP A 213 -11.10 13.58 -12.00
N CYS A 214 -10.24 12.71 -12.55
CA CYS A 214 -10.06 11.35 -12.07
C CYS A 214 -9.17 11.31 -10.83
N LEU A 215 -9.51 10.48 -9.86
CA LEU A 215 -8.63 10.20 -8.71
C LEU A 215 -7.25 9.70 -9.14
N MET A 216 -7.11 9.02 -10.29
CA MET A 216 -5.82 8.56 -10.81
C MET A 216 -5.06 9.64 -11.62
N TYR A 217 -5.46 10.91 -11.53
CA TYR A 217 -4.70 12.01 -12.13
C TYR A 217 -3.39 12.24 -11.37
N TRP A 218 -2.30 12.48 -12.10
CA TRP A 218 -0.93 12.50 -11.56
C TRP A 218 -0.69 13.54 -10.44
N GLU A 219 -1.44 14.63 -10.43
CA GLU A 219 -1.27 15.70 -9.43
C GLU A 219 -1.53 15.22 -8.00
N VAL A 220 -2.30 14.14 -7.81
CA VAL A 220 -2.62 13.58 -6.50
C VAL A 220 -1.37 13.10 -5.74
N GLU A 221 -0.35 12.62 -6.45
CA GLU A 221 0.92 12.23 -5.82
C GLU A 221 1.81 13.43 -5.48
N THR A 222 1.43 14.65 -5.89
CA THR A 222 2.25 15.87 -5.78
C THR A 222 1.67 16.89 -4.82
N GLY A 223 2.49 17.87 -4.41
CA GLY A 223 2.05 18.96 -3.54
C GLY A 223 0.94 19.85 -4.11
N SER A 224 0.65 19.81 -5.42
CA SER A 224 -0.44 20.61 -6.00
C SER A 224 -1.83 20.17 -5.54
N ILE A 225 -1.97 18.91 -5.06
CA ILE A 225 -3.24 18.40 -4.57
C ILE A 225 -3.77 19.17 -3.36
N PHE A 226 -2.89 19.88 -2.63
CA PHE A 226 -3.29 20.66 -1.45
C PHE A 226 -4.26 21.77 -1.82
N ASP A 227 -3.95 22.53 -2.88
CA ASP A 227 -4.78 23.64 -3.35
C ASP A 227 -6.13 23.15 -3.90
N ASN A 228 -6.12 21.97 -4.53
CA ASN A 228 -7.29 21.36 -5.15
C ASN A 228 -8.31 20.79 -4.14
N LEU A 229 -7.96 20.67 -2.85
CA LEU A 229 -8.82 20.09 -1.81
C LEU A 229 -9.28 21.09 -0.73
N ILE A 230 -9.05 22.39 -0.92
CA ILE A 230 -9.43 23.43 0.03
C ILE A 230 -10.95 23.62 0.08
N GLY A 231 -11.50 23.82 1.29
CA GLY A 231 -12.90 24.18 1.49
C GLY A 231 -13.86 23.00 1.28
N SER A 232 -14.97 23.23 0.57
CA SER A 232 -16.04 22.22 0.40
C SER A 232 -15.82 21.28 -0.80
N VAL A 233 -14.62 21.24 -1.37
CA VAL A 233 -14.30 20.32 -2.47
C VAL A 233 -14.39 18.87 -1.96
N PRO A 234 -15.09 17.97 -2.68
CA PRO A 234 -15.16 16.55 -2.32
C PRO A 234 -13.84 15.82 -2.61
N ILE A 235 -13.68 14.64 -2.01
CA ILE A 235 -12.58 13.72 -2.35
C ILE A 235 -12.78 13.24 -3.80
N PRO A 236 -11.78 13.35 -4.69
CA PRO A 236 -11.85 12.82 -6.05
C PRO A 236 -12.15 11.32 -6.09
N THR A 237 -12.80 10.86 -7.15
CA THR A 237 -13.16 9.45 -7.35
C THR A 237 -12.59 8.91 -8.65
N PHE A 238 -12.47 7.59 -8.78
CA PHE A 238 -12.15 7.00 -10.08
C PHE A 238 -13.18 7.41 -11.13
N ASP A 239 -12.70 7.78 -12.32
CA ASP A 239 -13.58 8.08 -13.44
C ASP A 239 -14.15 6.79 -14.08
N GLN A 240 -14.99 6.96 -15.10
CA GLN A 240 -15.65 5.83 -15.76
C GLN A 240 -14.69 4.88 -16.45
N ASN A 241 -13.55 5.36 -16.96
CA ASN A 241 -12.58 4.49 -17.63
C ASN A 241 -11.81 3.66 -16.61
N CYS A 242 -11.32 4.27 -15.52
CA CYS A 242 -10.66 3.55 -14.44
C CYS A 242 -11.60 2.51 -13.80
N LEU A 243 -12.86 2.87 -13.50
CA LEU A 243 -13.83 1.92 -12.97
C LEU A 243 -14.07 0.75 -13.94
N LYS A 244 -14.08 1.01 -15.25
CA LYS A 244 -14.25 -0.04 -16.25
C LYS A 244 -13.06 -0.99 -16.31
N ASP A 245 -11.84 -0.47 -16.19
CA ASP A 245 -10.63 -1.32 -16.12
C ASP A 245 -10.70 -2.29 -14.92
N LEU A 246 -11.16 -1.81 -13.75
CA LEU A 246 -11.35 -2.65 -12.57
C LEU A 246 -12.41 -3.71 -12.80
N LEU A 247 -13.56 -3.34 -13.37
CA LEU A 247 -14.66 -4.26 -13.68
C LEU A 247 -14.18 -5.39 -14.60
N GLU A 248 -13.49 -5.04 -15.70
CA GLU A 248 -12.97 -6.01 -16.67
C GLU A 248 -11.88 -6.91 -16.08
N ASN A 249 -11.18 -6.45 -15.03
CA ASN A 249 -10.20 -7.24 -14.29
C ASN A 249 -10.81 -8.05 -13.11
N GLY A 250 -12.14 -8.14 -13.03
CA GLY A 250 -12.86 -8.98 -12.06
C GLY A 250 -13.42 -8.25 -10.84
N GLY A 251 -13.44 -6.90 -10.88
CA GLY A 251 -14.07 -6.03 -9.89
C GLY A 251 -15.59 -5.96 -10.01
N LYS A 252 -16.17 -4.90 -9.45
CA LYS A 252 -17.62 -4.59 -9.46
C LYS A 252 -17.95 -3.43 -10.38
#